data_AF-A0A382W7R7-F1
#
_entry.id   AF-A0A382W7R7-F1
#
_cell.length_a   1.000
_cell.length_b   1.000
_cell.length_c   1.000
_cell.angle_alpha   90.00
_cell.angle_beta   90.00
_cell.angle_gamma   90.00
#
_symmetry.space_group_name_H-M   'P 1'
#
loop_
_entity.id
_entity.type
_entity.pdbx_description
1 polymer ?
#
loop_
_entity_poly.entity_id
_entity_poly.type
_entity_poly.pdbx_seq_one_letter_code
_entity_poly.pdbx_strand_id
1 'polypeptide(L)'
;GYKRVGHGGAVYGFSTQLYALPELELGIAVTSSVDVTNTITRRLADYGLDCLLAVEKGKPLPNYDKTEPVDKETVDLLAGHFISDDGRHLRLINRYDSLYMENDRIQARVRQHDNKLITDDRISYGVGMEYSEDGGSVTISGTVYYRVEYSKPQPVPKTWRGLIGEYGWDHNILYIYEEHGKLTALIEWMEKDILKEVEKDLFAFPSTGGMYHGEKLRFKRDGEGVATQVQIENGPIFYKRDIGIDQGETFRIELLKPVDELREIALSASPPAERKKNE
;
A
#
# COMPACT_ATOMS: atom_id res chain seq x y z
N GLY A 1 26.13 5.18 25.00
CA GLY A 1 24.88 5.63 24.36
C GLY A 1 24.14 6.54 25.33
N TYR A 2 23.23 7.38 24.83
CA TYR A 2 22.40 8.27 25.66
C TYR A 2 21.00 7.69 25.84
N LYS A 3 20.35 8.02 26.96
CA LYS A 3 18.94 7.67 27.17
C LYS A 3 18.06 8.55 26.27
N ARG A 4 17.26 7.90 25.43
CA ARG A 4 16.26 8.56 24.58
C ARG A 4 14.85 8.36 25.12
N VAL A 5 14.06 9.42 25.13
CA VAL A 5 12.61 9.37 25.35
C VAL A 5 11.90 9.85 24.09
N GLY A 6 10.69 9.36 23.82
CA GLY A 6 9.96 9.77 22.63
C GLY A 6 8.59 9.15 22.49
N HIS A 7 7.83 9.72 21.56
CA HIS A 7 6.50 9.26 21.18
C HIS A 7 6.22 9.66 19.72
N GLY A 8 5.43 8.86 19.02
CA GLY A 8 4.98 9.15 17.67
C GLY A 8 3.48 8.93 17.55
N GLY A 9 2.87 9.54 16.54
CA GLY A 9 1.44 9.40 16.27
C GLY A 9 1.14 9.41 14.78
N ALA A 10 -0.04 8.94 14.43
CA ALA A 10 -0.58 8.96 13.09
C ALA A 10 -2.09 9.26 13.21
N VAL A 11 -2.57 10.29 12.52
CA VAL A 11 -3.98 10.68 12.58
C VAL A 11 -4.35 11.59 11.40
N TYR A 12 -5.48 11.31 10.76
CA TYR A 12 -6.14 12.16 9.76
C TYR A 12 -5.21 12.72 8.69
N GLY A 13 -4.39 11.88 8.07
CA GLY A 13 -3.48 12.33 7.02
C GLY A 13 -2.15 12.87 7.53
N PHE A 14 -1.82 12.72 8.81
CA PHE A 14 -0.56 13.17 9.38
C PHE A 14 0.19 12.05 10.10
N SER A 15 1.51 12.12 10.09
CA SER A 15 2.39 11.29 10.92
C SER A 15 3.39 12.14 11.66
N THR A 16 3.68 11.81 12.91
CA THR A 16 4.58 12.59 13.77
C THR A 16 5.58 11.71 14.50
N GLN A 17 6.73 12.29 14.85
CA GLN A 17 7.69 11.69 15.76
C GLN A 17 8.35 12.78 16.61
N LEU A 18 8.41 12.54 17.92
CA LEU A 18 9.16 13.35 18.88
C LEU A 18 10.22 12.46 19.55
N TYR A 19 11.45 12.94 19.60
CA TYR A 19 12.53 12.38 20.42
C TYR A 19 13.21 13.46 21.25
N ALA A 20 13.68 13.08 22.43
CA ALA A 20 14.51 13.92 23.28
C ALA A 20 15.63 13.11 23.95
N LEU A 21 16.77 13.77 24.17
CA LEU A 21 17.92 13.30 24.95
C LEU A 21 18.08 14.24 26.15
N PRO A 22 17.42 13.97 27.29
CA PRO A 22 17.36 14.91 28.42
C PRO A 22 18.74 15.29 28.97
N GLU A 23 19.68 14.34 29.03
CA GLU A 23 21.05 14.54 29.52
C GLU A 23 21.84 15.57 28.71
N LEU A 24 21.43 15.82 27.46
CA LEU A 24 22.09 16.75 26.55
C LEU A 24 21.20 17.96 26.21
N GLU A 25 20.00 18.02 26.78
CA GLU A 25 19.00 19.07 26.48
C GLU A 25 18.68 19.20 24.97
N LEU A 26 18.81 18.09 24.23
CA LEU A 26 18.51 18.02 22.80
C LEU A 26 17.13 17.40 22.55
N GLY A 27 16.43 17.91 21.55
CA GLY A 27 15.15 17.36 21.10
C GLY A 27 14.91 17.59 19.61
N ILE A 28 14.09 16.73 19.02
CA ILE A 28 13.68 16.82 17.63
C ILE A 28 12.22 16.39 17.47
N ALA A 29 11.48 17.18 16.69
CA ALA A 29 10.12 16.87 16.28
C ALA A 29 10.04 16.85 14.75
N VAL A 30 9.43 15.80 14.20
CA VAL A 30 9.22 15.64 12.75
C VAL A 30 7.74 15.39 12.51
N THR A 31 7.20 16.09 11.51
CA THR A 31 5.81 15.95 11.07
C THR A 31 5.76 15.72 9.58
N SER A 32 4.87 14.83 9.14
CA SER A 32 4.55 14.54 7.74
C SER A 32 3.06 14.77 7.53
N SER A 33 2.68 15.37 6.40
CA SER A 33 1.29 15.55 5.98
C SER A 33 0.78 14.39 5.12
N VAL A 34 1.24 13.17 5.44
CA VAL A 34 0.70 11.93 4.91
C VAL A 34 0.57 10.94 6.07
N ASP A 35 -0.58 10.29 6.18
CA ASP A 35 -0.84 9.31 7.24
C ASP A 35 0.08 8.09 7.14
N VAL A 36 0.27 7.37 8.24
CA VAL A 36 1.01 6.08 8.30
C VAL A 36 2.44 6.14 7.72
N THR A 37 3.02 7.34 7.59
CA THR A 37 4.41 7.54 7.13
C THR A 37 5.41 7.64 8.28
N ASN A 38 5.10 7.04 9.43
CA ASN A 38 5.98 7.06 10.60
C ASN A 38 7.35 6.41 10.35
N THR A 39 7.46 5.52 9.35
CA THR A 39 8.75 5.01 8.87
C THR A 39 9.67 6.16 8.43
N ILE A 40 9.13 7.16 7.73
CA ILE A 40 9.88 8.35 7.30
C ILE A 40 10.15 9.29 8.48
N THR A 41 9.14 9.62 9.28
CA THR A 41 9.31 10.60 10.37
C THR A 41 10.31 10.11 11.42
N ARG A 42 10.34 8.80 11.72
CA ARG A 42 11.33 8.19 12.62
C ARG A 42 12.75 8.28 12.07
N ARG A 43 12.97 7.89 10.81
CA ARG A 43 14.30 7.97 10.18
C ARG A 43 14.84 9.38 10.12
N LEU A 44 13.98 10.36 9.80
CA LEU A 44 14.37 11.77 9.81
C LEU A 44 14.64 12.28 11.23
N ALA A 45 13.85 11.85 12.22
CA ALA A 45 14.09 12.21 13.61
C ALA A 45 15.39 11.61 14.14
N ASP A 46 15.69 10.35 13.81
CA ASP A 46 16.97 9.70 14.15
C ASP A 46 18.15 10.45 13.52
N TYR A 47 18.09 10.70 12.20
CA TYR A 47 19.15 11.43 11.49
C TYR A 47 19.34 12.86 12.02
N GLY A 48 18.26 13.58 12.26
CA GLY A 48 18.36 14.95 12.78
C GLY A 48 18.93 14.98 14.20
N LEU A 49 18.66 13.95 15.02
CA LEU A 49 19.29 13.82 16.33
C LEU A 49 20.79 13.53 16.22
N ASP A 50 21.21 12.68 15.27
CA ASP A 50 22.62 12.44 15.00
C ASP A 50 23.34 13.72 14.51
N CYS A 51 22.67 14.55 13.71
CA CYS A 51 23.16 15.87 13.31
C CYS A 51 23.35 16.80 14.52
N LEU A 52 22.35 16.91 15.41
CA LEU A 52 22.45 17.73 16.63
C LEU A 52 23.62 17.25 17.52
N LEU A 53 23.75 15.93 17.70
CA LEU A 53 24.86 15.33 18.45
C LEU A 53 26.23 15.59 17.82
N ALA A 54 26.33 15.63 16.49
CA ALA A 54 27.56 15.94 15.79
C ALA A 54 27.96 17.39 16.01
N VAL A 55 27.02 18.33 15.88
CA VAL A 55 27.24 19.77 16.15
C VAL A 55 27.70 20.00 17.59
N GLU A 56 27.01 19.41 18.57
CA GLU A 56 27.34 19.52 19.99
C GLU A 56 28.78 19.04 20.30
N LYS A 57 29.26 18.05 19.54
CA LYS A 57 30.60 17.45 19.71
C LYS A 57 31.67 18.07 18.80
N GLY A 58 31.35 19.10 18.03
CA GLY A 58 32.25 19.68 17.03
C GLY A 58 32.71 18.68 15.96
N LYS A 59 31.88 17.68 15.64
CA LYS A 59 32.15 16.66 14.63
C LYS A 59 31.48 17.04 13.30
N PRO A 60 31.99 16.53 12.15
CA PRO A 60 31.30 16.65 10.88
C PRO A 60 29.89 16.07 10.95
N LEU A 61 28.95 16.65 10.19
CA LEU A 61 27.60 16.12 10.07
C LEU A 61 27.64 14.70 9.48
N PRO A 62 26.81 13.77 9.99
CA PRO A 62 26.70 12.45 9.40
C PRO A 62 26.09 12.54 7.99
N ASN A 63 26.54 11.63 7.11
CA ASN A 63 25.88 11.44 5.83
C ASN A 63 24.50 10.81 6.04
N TYR A 64 23.50 11.26 5.26
CA TYR A 64 22.22 10.59 5.22
C TYR A 64 22.32 9.34 4.35
N ASP A 65 22.06 8.18 4.94
CA ASP A 65 22.10 6.89 4.26
C ASP A 65 20.97 6.78 3.24
N LYS A 66 21.33 6.49 1.98
CA LYS A 66 20.42 6.48 0.83
C LYS A 66 20.46 5.13 0.13
N THR A 67 19.34 4.77 -0.47
CA THR A 67 19.21 3.57 -1.30
C THR A 67 19.29 3.91 -2.78
N GLU A 68 19.69 2.94 -3.58
CA GLU A 68 19.81 3.04 -5.03
C GLU A 68 18.68 2.28 -5.74
N PRO A 69 18.35 2.61 -7.01
CA PRO A 69 17.43 1.81 -7.80
C PRO A 69 17.92 0.37 -7.95
N VAL A 70 16.98 -0.56 -8.02
CA VAL A 70 17.26 -1.93 -8.49
C VAL A 70 17.53 -1.85 -9.98
N ASP A 71 18.56 -2.53 -10.46
CA ASP A 71 18.89 -2.55 -11.88
C ASP A 71 17.81 -3.27 -12.71
N LYS A 72 17.72 -2.92 -14.00
CA LYS A 72 16.66 -3.43 -14.89
C LYS A 72 16.67 -4.94 -15.04
N GLU A 73 17.84 -5.57 -15.09
CA GLU A 73 17.98 -7.02 -15.24
C GLU A 73 17.37 -7.73 -14.03
N THR A 74 17.68 -7.27 -12.82
CA THR A 74 17.07 -7.77 -11.58
C THR A 74 15.56 -7.49 -11.51
N VAL A 75 15.10 -6.32 -11.95
CA VAL A 75 13.65 -6.00 -12.02
C VAL A 75 12.92 -6.99 -12.93
N ASP A 76 13.44 -7.21 -14.13
CA ASP A 76 12.83 -8.09 -15.14
C ASP A 76 12.91 -9.56 -14.71
N LEU A 77 14.01 -9.98 -14.08
CA LEU A 77 14.17 -11.30 -13.48
C LEU A 77 13.12 -11.56 -12.40
N LEU A 78 12.92 -10.61 -11.48
CA LEU A 78 12.12 -10.83 -10.27
C LEU A 78 10.64 -10.53 -10.44
N ALA A 79 10.23 -9.73 -11.42
CA ALA A 79 8.82 -9.43 -11.66
C ALA A 79 8.03 -10.73 -11.85
N GLY A 80 6.96 -10.91 -11.06
CA GLY A 80 6.20 -12.16 -11.05
C GLY A 80 5.35 -12.37 -9.82
N HIS A 81 4.77 -13.56 -9.74
CA HIS A 81 3.94 -14.02 -8.63
C HIS A 81 4.66 -15.15 -7.90
N PHE A 82 4.60 -15.12 -6.58
CA PHE A 82 5.24 -16.10 -5.71
C PHE A 82 4.30 -16.48 -4.57
N ILE A 83 4.43 -17.72 -4.10
CA ILE A 83 3.61 -18.27 -3.01
C ILE A 83 4.55 -18.98 -2.02
N SER A 84 4.36 -18.76 -0.72
CA SER A 84 5.08 -19.49 0.32
C SER A 84 4.44 -20.85 0.62
N ASP A 85 5.16 -21.73 1.32
CA ASP A 85 4.65 -23.05 1.70
C ASP A 85 3.37 -23.00 2.54
N ASP A 86 3.16 -21.91 3.31
CA ASP A 86 1.95 -21.67 4.10
C ASP A 86 0.87 -20.86 3.36
N GLY A 87 1.04 -20.66 2.04
CA GLY A 87 0.03 -20.06 1.17
C GLY A 87 -0.09 -18.55 1.26
N ARG A 88 0.92 -17.84 1.78
CA ARG A 88 1.00 -16.37 1.66
C ARG A 88 1.39 -15.99 0.24
N HIS A 89 0.79 -14.92 -0.25
CA HIS A 89 1.04 -14.43 -1.59
C HIS A 89 2.03 -13.27 -1.57
N LEU A 90 2.90 -13.27 -2.58
CA LEU A 90 3.86 -12.22 -2.85
C LEU A 90 3.82 -11.91 -4.34
N ARG A 91 3.65 -10.64 -4.68
CA ARG A 91 3.76 -10.15 -6.04
C ARG A 91 4.93 -9.17 -6.12
N LEU A 92 5.82 -9.40 -7.06
CA LEU A 92 6.85 -8.45 -7.44
C LEU A 92 6.46 -7.80 -8.76
N ILE A 93 6.34 -6.48 -8.76
CA ILE A 93 5.73 -5.70 -9.84
C ILE A 93 6.81 -4.83 -10.47
N ASN A 94 7.05 -5.00 -11.77
CA ASN A 94 7.76 -3.98 -12.56
C ASN A 94 6.79 -2.83 -12.85
N ARG A 95 7.05 -1.66 -12.24
CA ARG A 95 6.32 -0.42 -12.49
C ARG A 95 7.31 0.63 -12.98
N TYR A 96 7.39 0.79 -14.30
CA TYR A 96 8.32 1.73 -14.96
C TYR A 96 9.78 1.51 -14.56
N ASP A 97 10.26 0.27 -14.69
CA ASP A 97 11.61 -0.17 -14.31
C ASP A 97 11.93 0.00 -12.80
N SER A 98 10.90 0.19 -11.98
CA SER A 98 11.00 0.15 -10.50
C SER A 98 10.33 -1.10 -9.97
N LEU A 99 11.04 -1.83 -9.10
CA LEU A 99 10.50 -3.02 -8.45
C LEU A 99 9.65 -2.64 -7.24
N TYR A 100 8.43 -3.14 -7.19
CA TYR A 100 7.53 -3.03 -6.04
C TYR A 100 7.20 -4.42 -5.51
N MET A 101 7.20 -4.55 -4.20
CA MET A 101 6.70 -5.71 -3.49
C MET A 101 5.26 -5.44 -3.07
N GLU A 102 4.38 -6.41 -3.28
CA GLU A 102 3.03 -6.44 -2.73
C GLU A 102 2.83 -7.79 -2.05
N ASN A 103 2.50 -7.76 -0.76
CA ASN A 103 2.16 -8.96 -0.01
C ASN A 103 0.71 -8.88 0.48
N ASP A 104 0.34 -9.79 1.37
CA ASP A 104 -1.02 -9.85 1.93
C ASP A 104 -1.41 -8.63 2.79
N ARG A 105 -0.47 -7.71 3.05
CA ARG A 105 -0.68 -6.56 3.94
C ARG A 105 -0.37 -5.20 3.32
N ILE A 106 0.73 -5.08 2.59
CA ILE A 106 1.24 -3.80 2.09
C ILE A 106 1.81 -3.91 0.69
N GLN A 107 1.87 -2.76 0.04
CA GLN A 107 2.73 -2.53 -1.12
C GLN A 107 3.89 -1.60 -0.72
N ALA A 108 5.11 -1.95 -1.07
CA ALA A 108 6.30 -1.13 -0.82
C ALA A 108 7.31 -1.24 -1.96
N ARG A 109 7.96 -0.14 -2.31
CA ARG A 109 9.08 -0.12 -3.25
C ARG A 109 10.27 -0.92 -2.71
N VAL A 110 10.89 -1.69 -3.59
CA VAL A 110 12.17 -2.39 -3.35
C VAL A 110 13.31 -1.56 -3.93
N ARG A 111 14.41 -1.47 -3.20
CA ARG A 111 15.60 -0.67 -3.49
C ARG A 111 16.86 -1.46 -3.17
N GLN A 112 17.98 -1.03 -3.71
CA GLN A 112 19.29 -1.60 -3.41
C GLN A 112 19.98 -0.81 -2.30
N HIS A 113 20.56 -1.53 -1.35
CA HIS A 113 21.35 -0.97 -0.25
C HIS A 113 22.44 -1.97 0.12
N ASP A 114 23.72 -1.55 0.07
CA ASP A 114 24.89 -2.40 0.37
C ASP A 114 24.85 -3.77 -0.33
N ASN A 115 24.57 -3.78 -1.64
CA ASN A 115 24.42 -4.99 -2.48
C ASN A 115 23.32 -5.96 -2.04
N LYS A 116 22.33 -5.49 -1.28
CA LYS A 116 21.14 -6.23 -0.89
C LYS A 116 19.90 -5.52 -1.39
N LEU A 117 18.83 -6.28 -1.61
CA LEU A 117 17.51 -5.70 -1.82
C LEU A 117 16.84 -5.46 -0.48
N ILE A 118 16.29 -4.27 -0.29
CA ILE A 118 15.50 -3.89 0.87
C ILE A 118 14.24 -3.16 0.43
N THR A 119 13.20 -3.15 1.27
CA THR A 119 12.13 -2.16 1.10
C THR A 119 12.64 -0.77 1.48
N ASP A 120 12.26 0.24 0.70
CA ASP A 120 12.44 1.66 1.07
C ASP A 120 11.38 2.48 0.34
N ASP A 121 10.32 2.79 1.09
CA ASP A 121 9.14 3.53 0.66
C ASP A 121 8.51 4.26 1.85
N ARG A 122 7.37 4.94 1.62
CA ARG A 122 6.67 5.75 2.63
C ARG A 122 6.27 4.98 3.89
N ILE A 123 5.96 3.69 3.77
CA ILE A 123 5.43 2.85 4.86
C ILE A 123 6.39 1.76 5.32
N SER A 124 7.43 1.41 4.56
CA SER A 124 8.37 0.32 4.87
C SER A 124 9.81 0.70 4.55
N TYR A 125 10.73 0.35 5.44
CA TYR A 125 12.17 0.53 5.25
C TYR A 125 12.95 -0.64 5.86
N GLY A 126 13.98 -1.12 5.15
CA GLY A 126 14.97 -2.05 5.68
C GLY A 126 14.53 -3.51 5.75
N VAL A 127 13.33 -3.86 5.31
CA VAL A 127 12.94 -5.28 5.16
C VAL A 127 13.76 -5.89 4.03
N GLY A 128 14.69 -6.77 4.37
CA GLY A 128 15.57 -7.44 3.42
C GLY A 128 14.85 -8.46 2.55
N MET A 129 15.30 -8.55 1.30
CA MET A 129 14.86 -9.48 0.29
C MET A 129 16.07 -10.18 -0.32
N GLU A 130 16.06 -11.49 -0.29
CA GLU A 130 17.04 -12.35 -0.96
C GLU A 130 16.34 -13.13 -2.08
N TYR A 131 17.06 -13.54 -3.12
CA TYR A 131 16.48 -14.28 -4.24
C TYR A 131 17.47 -15.29 -4.82
N SER A 132 16.95 -16.35 -5.45
CA SER A 132 17.76 -17.34 -6.15
C SER A 132 18.30 -16.78 -7.47
N GLU A 133 19.44 -17.29 -7.94
CA GLU A 133 20.09 -16.81 -9.20
C GLU A 133 19.16 -16.89 -10.41
N ASP A 134 18.28 -17.88 -10.45
CA ASP A 134 17.29 -18.09 -11.52
C ASP A 134 15.98 -17.30 -11.32
N GLY A 135 15.85 -16.54 -10.23
CA GLY A 135 14.63 -15.83 -9.86
C GLY A 135 13.44 -16.73 -9.52
N GLY A 136 13.68 -18.04 -9.32
CA GLY A 136 12.67 -19.04 -8.99
C GLY A 136 12.15 -18.96 -7.56
N SER A 137 12.90 -18.34 -6.64
CA SER A 137 12.47 -18.09 -5.26
C SER A 137 12.96 -16.75 -4.70
N VAL A 138 12.22 -16.25 -3.71
CA VAL A 138 12.51 -15.01 -2.98
C VAL A 138 12.29 -15.25 -1.50
N THR A 139 13.20 -14.77 -0.64
CA THR A 139 13.10 -14.86 0.81
C THR A 139 12.92 -13.48 1.42
N ILE A 140 11.89 -13.31 2.26
CA ILE A 140 11.57 -12.05 2.95
C ILE A 140 11.30 -12.37 4.41
N SER A 141 12.04 -11.73 5.32
CA SER A 141 11.89 -11.92 6.77
C SER A 141 11.90 -13.41 7.19
N GLY A 142 12.73 -14.23 6.54
CA GLY A 142 12.85 -15.67 6.80
C GLY A 142 11.76 -16.55 6.18
N THR A 143 10.78 -15.97 5.47
CA THR A 143 9.79 -16.73 4.69
C THR A 143 10.27 -16.86 3.26
N VAL A 144 10.33 -18.10 2.76
CA VAL A 144 10.63 -18.40 1.36
C VAL A 144 9.33 -18.41 0.55
N TYR A 145 9.35 -17.78 -0.62
CA TYR A 145 8.29 -17.77 -1.61
C TYR A 145 8.82 -18.35 -2.92
N TYR A 146 8.04 -19.23 -3.54
CA TYR A 146 8.39 -19.87 -4.80
C TYR A 146 7.58 -19.28 -5.94
N ARG A 147 8.23 -19.06 -7.08
CA ARG A 147 7.59 -18.50 -8.26
C ARG A 147 6.49 -19.42 -8.77
N VAL A 148 5.37 -18.83 -9.17
CA VAL A 148 4.24 -19.53 -9.75
C VAL A 148 3.77 -18.84 -11.03
N GLU A 149 3.26 -19.64 -11.96
CA GLU A 149 2.53 -19.16 -13.12
C GLU A 149 1.21 -18.51 -12.68
N TYR A 150 1.00 -17.25 -13.07
CA TYR A 150 -0.25 -16.56 -12.77
C TYR A 150 -1.36 -17.06 -13.69
N SER A 151 -2.43 -17.58 -13.10
CA SER A 151 -3.63 -17.99 -13.83
C SER A 151 -4.77 -17.00 -13.62
N LYS A 152 -5.70 -16.98 -14.57
CA LYS A 152 -6.92 -16.17 -14.46
C LYS A 152 -7.66 -16.52 -13.16
N PRO A 153 -8.05 -15.51 -12.35
CA PRO A 153 -8.81 -15.75 -11.12
C PRO A 153 -10.10 -16.54 -11.38
N GLN A 154 -10.46 -17.37 -10.42
CA GLN A 154 -11.74 -18.07 -10.44
C GLN A 154 -12.90 -17.07 -10.25
N PRO A 155 -14.11 -17.36 -10.75
CA PRO A 155 -15.26 -16.52 -10.49
C PRO A 155 -15.52 -16.36 -8.99
N VAL A 156 -15.77 -15.13 -8.55
CA VAL A 156 -16.09 -14.86 -7.14
C VAL A 156 -17.32 -15.63 -6.68
N PRO A 157 -17.33 -16.16 -5.44
CA PRO A 157 -18.51 -16.82 -4.86
C PRO A 157 -19.75 -15.92 -4.95
N LYS A 158 -20.90 -16.50 -5.30
CA LYS A 158 -22.17 -15.76 -5.45
C LYS A 158 -22.54 -14.98 -4.17
N THR A 159 -22.23 -15.54 -3.01
CA THR A 159 -22.46 -14.93 -1.69
C THR A 159 -21.66 -13.64 -1.47
N TRP A 160 -20.47 -13.53 -2.07
CA TRP A 160 -19.60 -12.36 -1.93
C TRP A 160 -19.90 -11.25 -2.92
N ARG A 161 -20.59 -11.53 -4.03
CA ARG A 161 -20.91 -10.50 -5.05
C ARG A 161 -21.53 -9.26 -4.43
N GLY A 162 -22.60 -9.42 -3.63
CA GLY A 162 -23.24 -8.29 -2.96
C GLY A 162 -22.35 -7.55 -1.94
N LEU A 163 -21.25 -8.15 -1.48
CA LEU A 163 -20.30 -7.55 -0.51
C LEU A 163 -19.18 -6.76 -1.17
N ILE A 164 -18.77 -7.14 -2.38
CA ILE A 164 -17.67 -6.47 -3.09
C ILE A 164 -18.08 -5.03 -3.45
N GLY A 165 -17.14 -4.10 -3.35
CA GLY A 165 -17.33 -2.69 -3.69
C GLY A 165 -16.64 -1.74 -2.72
N GLU A 166 -16.95 -0.46 -2.87
CA GLU A 166 -16.41 0.60 -2.02
C GLU A 166 -17.42 1.04 -0.97
N TYR A 167 -16.93 1.31 0.24
CA TYR A 167 -17.74 1.76 1.37
C TYR A 167 -17.09 2.97 2.04
N GLY A 168 -17.88 3.89 2.57
CA GLY A 168 -17.39 5.03 3.36
C GLY A 168 -17.44 6.38 2.63
N TRP A 169 -16.65 7.31 3.15
CA TRP A 169 -16.60 8.69 2.71
C TRP A 169 -15.47 8.91 1.70
N ASP A 170 -15.50 10.02 0.97
CA ASP A 170 -14.44 10.34 -0.01
C ASP A 170 -13.04 10.47 0.61
N HIS A 171 -12.95 10.73 1.91
CA HIS A 171 -11.70 10.86 2.65
C HIS A 171 -11.29 9.58 3.41
N ASN A 172 -12.16 8.56 3.47
CA ASN A 172 -11.85 7.26 4.06
C ASN A 172 -12.72 6.19 3.40
N ILE A 173 -12.14 5.53 2.41
CA ILE A 173 -12.78 4.49 1.61
C ILE A 173 -12.26 3.13 2.07
N LEU A 174 -13.20 2.26 2.43
CA LEU A 174 -12.98 0.83 2.63
C LEU A 174 -13.32 0.11 1.33
N TYR A 175 -12.32 -0.51 0.72
CA TYR A 175 -12.51 -1.38 -0.43
C TYR A 175 -12.68 -2.82 0.04
N ILE A 176 -13.73 -3.48 -0.43
CA ILE A 176 -13.95 -4.91 -0.25
C ILE A 176 -13.88 -5.56 -1.62
N TYR A 177 -12.93 -6.47 -1.80
CA TYR A 177 -12.72 -7.16 -3.07
C TYR A 177 -12.27 -8.61 -2.83
N GLU A 178 -12.23 -9.40 -3.88
CA GLU A 178 -11.70 -10.75 -3.83
C GLU A 178 -10.24 -10.74 -4.29
N GLU A 179 -9.38 -11.43 -3.53
CA GLU A 179 -8.00 -11.65 -3.88
C GLU A 179 -7.59 -13.07 -3.46
N HIS A 180 -7.09 -13.86 -4.42
CA HIS A 180 -6.62 -15.23 -4.20
C HIS A 180 -7.64 -16.16 -3.52
N GLY A 181 -8.91 -16.04 -3.90
CA GLY A 181 -10.03 -16.80 -3.37
C GLY A 181 -10.48 -16.36 -1.98
N LYS A 182 -10.02 -15.20 -1.50
CA LYS A 182 -10.34 -14.68 -0.17
C LYS A 182 -10.94 -13.28 -0.27
N LEU A 183 -11.87 -12.97 0.64
CA LEU A 183 -12.40 -11.61 0.74
C LEU A 183 -11.34 -10.76 1.44
N THR A 184 -11.01 -9.62 0.84
CA THR A 184 -9.92 -8.75 1.27
C THR A 184 -10.45 -7.35 1.49
N ALA A 185 -10.03 -6.73 2.58
CA ALA A 185 -10.25 -5.31 2.86
C ALA A 185 -9.00 -4.53 2.48
N LEU A 186 -9.16 -3.38 1.82
CA LEU A 186 -8.13 -2.34 1.74
C LEU A 186 -8.69 -1.06 2.36
N ILE A 187 -8.02 -0.56 3.40
CA ILE A 187 -8.41 0.63 4.17
C ILE A 187 -7.18 1.45 4.55
N GLU A 188 -7.37 2.70 4.98
CA GLU A 188 -6.28 3.63 5.33
C GLU A 188 -5.23 3.75 4.21
N TRP A 189 -5.70 3.78 2.95
CA TRP A 189 -4.94 3.88 1.68
C TRP A 189 -3.84 2.83 1.43
N MET A 190 -3.50 2.00 2.42
CA MET A 190 -2.38 1.07 2.36
C MET A 190 -2.62 -0.27 3.05
N GLU A 191 -3.48 -0.36 4.06
CA GLU A 191 -3.64 -1.57 4.89
C GLU A 191 -4.54 -2.55 4.17
N LYS A 192 -3.92 -3.59 3.64
CA LYS A 192 -4.58 -4.73 3.05
C LYS A 192 -4.75 -5.81 4.12
N ASP A 193 -5.95 -6.36 4.24
CA ASP A 193 -6.25 -7.40 5.22
C ASP A 193 -7.07 -8.51 4.58
N ILE A 194 -6.49 -9.70 4.54
CA ILE A 194 -7.20 -10.92 4.15
C ILE A 194 -8.16 -11.29 5.29
N LEU A 195 -9.46 -11.25 4.99
CA LEU A 195 -10.51 -11.44 5.97
C LEU A 195 -10.82 -12.92 6.18
N LYS A 196 -11.13 -13.28 7.43
CA LYS A 196 -11.64 -14.60 7.79
C LYS A 196 -13.15 -14.55 7.91
N GLU A 197 -13.87 -15.35 7.12
CA GLU A 197 -15.32 -15.53 7.30
C GLU A 197 -15.59 -16.23 8.64
N VAL A 198 -16.40 -15.60 9.49
CA VAL A 198 -16.81 -16.13 10.79
C VAL A 198 -18.17 -16.80 10.67
N GLU A 199 -19.10 -16.10 10.03
CA GLU A 199 -20.44 -16.57 9.66
C GLU A 199 -20.95 -15.72 8.49
N LYS A 200 -22.16 -16.00 8.00
CA LYS A 200 -22.77 -15.21 6.94
C LYS A 200 -22.76 -13.72 7.31
N ASP A 201 -22.16 -12.92 6.43
CA ASP A 201 -22.08 -11.46 6.53
C ASP A 201 -21.26 -10.94 7.74
N LEU A 202 -20.49 -11.81 8.40
CA LEU A 202 -19.56 -11.45 9.48
C LEU A 202 -18.17 -11.98 9.16
N PHE A 203 -17.21 -11.08 9.08
CA PHE A 203 -15.81 -11.40 8.85
C PHE A 203 -14.95 -10.83 9.97
N ALA A 204 -13.73 -11.33 10.12
CA ALA A 204 -12.75 -10.82 11.06
C ALA A 204 -11.49 -10.39 10.32
N PHE A 205 -10.92 -9.27 10.76
CA PHE A 205 -9.55 -8.89 10.42
C PHE A 205 -8.55 -9.94 10.98
N PRO A 206 -7.31 -9.97 10.49
CA PRO A 206 -6.25 -10.79 11.09
C PRO A 206 -6.08 -10.48 12.59
N SER A 207 -5.99 -11.53 13.43
CA SER A 207 -5.83 -11.37 14.89
C SER A 207 -4.42 -10.91 15.31
N THR A 208 -3.45 -11.02 14.40
CA THR A 208 -2.04 -10.71 14.62
C THR A 208 -1.55 -9.86 13.47
N GLY A 209 -0.83 -8.77 13.80
CA GLY A 209 -0.46 -7.77 12.80
C GLY A 209 -1.63 -6.84 12.45
N GLY A 210 -1.32 -5.87 11.60
CA GLY A 210 -2.28 -4.87 11.14
C GLY A 210 -2.80 -3.94 12.23
N MET A 211 -3.80 -3.13 11.89
CA MET A 211 -4.32 -2.08 12.78
C MET A 211 -5.52 -2.54 13.61
N TYR A 212 -6.29 -3.51 13.12
CA TYR A 212 -7.60 -3.90 13.67
C TYR A 212 -7.58 -5.15 14.57
N HIS A 213 -6.45 -5.87 14.67
CA HIS A 213 -6.19 -6.91 15.68
C HIS A 213 -7.33 -7.94 15.93
N GLY A 214 -7.98 -8.42 14.87
CA GLY A 214 -9.04 -9.42 14.98
C GLY A 214 -10.44 -8.86 15.23
N GLU A 215 -10.60 -7.54 15.19
CA GLU A 215 -11.94 -6.92 15.16
C GLU A 215 -12.79 -7.50 14.02
N LYS A 216 -14.10 -7.48 14.23
CA LYS A 216 -15.04 -8.02 13.26
C LYS A 216 -15.61 -6.92 12.39
N LEU A 217 -15.93 -7.25 11.14
CA LEU A 217 -16.72 -6.42 10.26
C LEU A 217 -18.03 -7.14 9.89
N ARG A 218 -19.16 -6.45 10.04
CA ARG A 218 -20.49 -6.99 9.73
C ARG A 218 -21.12 -6.21 8.58
N PHE A 219 -21.53 -6.95 7.54
CA PHE A 219 -22.29 -6.40 6.44
C PHE A 219 -23.79 -6.41 6.74
N LYS A 220 -24.50 -5.39 6.29
CA LYS A 220 -25.96 -5.37 6.25
C LYS A 220 -26.40 -5.29 4.80
N ARG A 221 -27.31 -6.16 4.39
CA ARG A 221 -27.83 -6.24 3.02
C ARG A 221 -29.25 -5.70 2.90
N ASP A 222 -29.61 -5.32 1.70
CA ASP A 222 -30.99 -5.08 1.27
C ASP A 222 -31.71 -6.40 0.88
N GLY A 223 -32.94 -6.28 0.37
CA GLY A 223 -33.76 -7.41 -0.07
C GLY A 223 -33.24 -8.12 -1.32
N GLU A 224 -32.35 -7.50 -2.09
CA GLU A 224 -31.74 -8.08 -3.29
C GLU A 224 -30.43 -8.81 -2.95
N GLY A 225 -30.00 -8.75 -1.69
CA GLY A 225 -28.77 -9.38 -1.21
C GLY A 225 -27.53 -8.54 -1.49
N VAL A 226 -27.68 -7.25 -1.82
CA VAL A 226 -26.55 -6.32 -1.95
C VAL A 226 -26.30 -5.66 -0.60
N ALA A 227 -25.04 -5.61 -0.17
CA ALA A 227 -24.69 -4.90 1.06
C ALA A 227 -24.94 -3.41 0.89
N THR A 228 -25.57 -2.76 1.86
CA THR A 228 -25.80 -1.30 1.90
C THR A 228 -24.83 -0.60 2.84
N GLN A 229 -24.22 -1.35 3.76
CA GLN A 229 -23.22 -0.87 4.70
C GLN A 229 -22.38 -2.02 5.25
N VAL A 230 -21.22 -1.67 5.79
CA VAL A 230 -20.36 -2.53 6.61
C VAL A 230 -19.99 -1.77 7.88
N GLN A 231 -20.05 -2.44 9.02
CA GLN A 231 -19.69 -1.89 10.33
C GLN A 231 -18.50 -2.64 10.89
N ILE A 232 -17.43 -1.93 11.24
CA ILE A 232 -16.32 -2.48 12.03
C ILE A 232 -16.73 -2.44 13.51
N GLU A 233 -16.47 -3.53 14.24
CA GLU A 233 -16.71 -3.65 15.68
C GLU A 233 -16.01 -2.52 16.43
N ASN A 234 -16.72 -1.81 17.31
CA ASN A 234 -16.24 -0.59 17.99
C ASN A 234 -15.79 0.57 17.07
N GLY A 235 -16.02 0.45 15.76
CA GLY A 235 -15.66 1.43 14.75
C GLY A 235 -16.85 2.10 14.06
N PRO A 236 -16.58 2.90 13.01
CA PRO A 236 -17.63 3.56 12.25
C PRO A 236 -18.40 2.60 11.33
N ILE A 237 -19.56 3.06 10.86
CA ILE A 237 -20.33 2.43 9.79
C ILE A 237 -19.90 3.04 8.46
N PHE A 238 -19.46 2.20 7.53
CA PHE A 238 -19.14 2.59 6.16
C PHE A 238 -20.32 2.23 5.27
N TYR A 239 -21.03 3.24 4.76
CA TYR A 239 -22.12 3.06 3.80
C TYR A 239 -21.57 2.72 2.42
N LYS A 240 -22.26 1.85 1.68
CA LYS A 240 -21.86 1.51 0.31
C LYS A 240 -21.89 2.75 -0.57
N ARG A 241 -20.84 2.94 -1.36
CA ARG A 241 -20.71 4.06 -2.28
C ARG A 241 -21.37 3.70 -3.61
N ASP A 242 -22.06 4.67 -4.20
CA ASP A 242 -22.50 4.60 -5.58
C ASP A 242 -21.37 5.08 -6.49
N ILE A 243 -20.81 4.16 -7.26
CA ILE A 243 -19.70 4.43 -8.20
C ILE A 243 -20.17 4.47 -9.66
N GLY A 244 -21.49 4.56 -9.89
CA GLY A 244 -22.09 4.86 -11.19
C GLY A 244 -22.09 3.73 -12.21
N ILE A 245 -21.67 2.51 -11.83
CA ILE A 245 -21.69 1.33 -12.69
C ILE A 245 -21.98 0.10 -11.82
N ASP A 246 -22.94 -0.72 -12.24
CA ASP A 246 -23.25 -1.98 -11.57
C ASP A 246 -22.11 -3.00 -11.76
N GLN A 247 -21.98 -3.92 -10.79
CA GLN A 247 -20.90 -4.90 -10.78
C GLN A 247 -20.82 -5.72 -12.08
N GLY A 248 -19.65 -5.69 -12.71
CA GLY A 248 -19.35 -6.49 -13.90
C GLY A 248 -19.80 -5.84 -15.22
N GLU A 249 -20.48 -4.70 -15.16
CA GLU A 249 -20.65 -3.86 -16.33
C GLU A 249 -19.36 -3.04 -16.51
N THR A 250 -18.73 -3.20 -17.67
CA THR A 250 -17.67 -2.27 -18.07
C THR A 250 -18.34 -0.99 -18.49
N PHE A 251 -17.81 0.16 -18.08
CA PHE A 251 -18.20 1.44 -18.68
C PHE A 251 -18.10 1.33 -20.21
N ARG A 252 -19.25 1.28 -20.88
CA ARG A 252 -19.32 1.21 -22.34
C ARG A 252 -19.62 2.60 -22.85
N ILE A 253 -18.64 3.16 -23.55
CA ILE A 253 -18.86 4.32 -24.40
C ILE A 253 -19.28 3.76 -25.76
N GLU A 254 -20.45 4.15 -26.24
CA GLU A 254 -20.74 3.99 -27.66
C GLU A 254 -19.81 4.93 -28.43
N LEU A 255 -18.87 4.34 -29.17
CA LEU A 255 -17.94 5.10 -29.99
C LEU A 255 -18.74 5.86 -31.06
N LEU A 256 -18.67 7.19 -31.04
CA LEU A 256 -19.32 8.03 -32.05
C LEU A 256 -18.76 7.78 -33.47
N LYS A 257 -17.51 7.28 -33.56
CA LYS A 257 -16.79 6.97 -34.80
C LYS A 257 -15.83 5.78 -34.60
N PRO A 258 -15.47 5.03 -35.67
CA PRO A 258 -14.45 3.98 -35.60
C PRO A 258 -13.10 4.50 -35.08
N VAL A 259 -12.35 3.66 -34.36
CA VAL A 259 -11.06 4.03 -33.75
C VAL A 259 -10.04 4.53 -34.78
N ASP A 260 -10.00 3.94 -35.97
CA ASP A 260 -9.08 4.35 -37.02
C ASP A 260 -9.38 5.77 -37.53
N GLU A 261 -10.66 6.13 -37.66
CA GLU A 261 -11.08 7.49 -38.01
C GLU A 261 -10.73 8.49 -36.89
N LEU A 262 -10.95 8.11 -35.63
CA LEU A 262 -10.55 8.94 -34.48
C LEU A 262 -9.04 9.17 -34.42
N ARG A 263 -8.23 8.17 -34.82
CA ARG A 263 -6.78 8.28 -34.87
C ARG A 263 -6.32 9.27 -35.95
N GLU A 264 -6.93 9.24 -37.14
CA GLU A 264 -6.65 10.21 -38.20
C GLU A 264 -7.06 11.64 -37.81
N ILE A 265 -8.24 11.79 -37.20
CA ILE A 265 -8.71 13.09 -36.67
C ILE A 265 -7.74 13.62 -35.61
N ALA A 266 -7.30 12.78 -34.68
CA ALA A 266 -6.36 13.19 -33.63
C ALA A 266 -4.99 13.62 -34.18
N LEU A 267 -4.47 12.90 -35.19
CA LEU A 267 -3.19 13.23 -35.84
C LEU A 267 -3.26 14.51 -36.68
N SER A 268 -4.44 14.83 -37.25
CA SER A 268 -4.67 16.04 -38.04
C SER A 268 -5.17 17.24 -37.22
N ALA A 269 -5.55 17.02 -35.96
CA ALA A 269 -6.00 18.07 -35.07
C ALA A 269 -4.83 18.97 -34.66
N SER A 270 -5.07 20.28 -34.71
CA SER A 270 -4.20 21.25 -34.04
C SER A 270 -4.66 21.42 -32.60
N PRO A 271 -3.74 21.57 -31.62
CA PRO A 271 -4.12 21.90 -30.26
C PRO A 271 -5.00 23.15 -30.22
N PRO A 272 -5.99 23.23 -29.31
CA PRO A 272 -6.79 24.44 -29.17
C PRO A 272 -5.89 25.65 -28.91
N ALA A 273 -6.16 26.76 -29.58
CA ALA A 273 -5.38 27.99 -29.42
C ALA A 273 -5.45 28.46 -27.97
N GLU A 274 -4.29 28.53 -27.32
CA GLU A 274 -4.16 29.03 -25.95
C GLU A 274 -4.56 30.51 -25.91
N ARG A 275 -5.75 30.80 -25.39
CA ARG A 275 -6.13 32.17 -25.04
C ARG A 275 -5.64 32.44 -23.63
N LYS A 276 -4.61 33.28 -23.49
CA LYS A 276 -4.26 33.85 -22.17
C LYS A 276 -5.51 34.48 -21.57
N LYS A 277 -5.89 33.99 -20.39
CA LYS A 277 -7.00 34.55 -19.62
C LYS A 277 -6.50 35.88 -19.03
N ASN A 278 -7.05 36.99 -19.55
CA ASN A 278 -7.04 38.36 -19.03
C ASN A 278 -5.75 39.20 -19.21
N GLU A 279 -5.86 40.23 -20.07
CA GLU A 279 -5.65 41.62 -19.62
C GLU A 279 -6.97 42.16 -19.06
#